data_AF-A0A099NV07-F1
#
_entry.id   AF-A0A099NV07-F1
#
_cell.length_a   1.000
_cell.length_b   1.000
_cell.length_c   1.000
_cell.angle_alpha   90.00
_cell.angle_beta   90.00
_cell.angle_gamma   90.00
#
_symmetry.space_group_name_H-M   'P 1'
#
loop_
_entity.id
_entity.type
_entity.pdbx_description
1 polymer ?
#
loop_
_entity_poly.entity_id
_entity_poly.type
_entity_poly.pdbx_seq_one_letter_code
_entity_poly.pdbx_strand_id
1 'polypeptide(L)'
;MLETPSRNTNSNPPLFIPAVANRLREYQVIGRRLPTETVPEPKLFRMRIFAPNDVVAKSRYWYFLQKLHKVKKASGEIVALN
;
A
#
# COMPACT_ATOMS: atom_id res chain seq x y z
N MET A 1 -52.26 -38.40 -14.53
CA MET A 1 -52.03 -36.98 -14.18
C MET A 1 -51.59 -36.93 -12.73
N LEU A 2 -50.28 -36.92 -12.47
CA LEU A 2 -49.68 -36.70 -11.16
C LEU A 2 -48.36 -35.97 -11.39
N GLU A 3 -48.39 -34.64 -11.34
CA GLU A 3 -47.19 -33.79 -11.38
C GLU A 3 -46.42 -33.96 -10.07
N THR A 4 -45.13 -34.28 -10.15
CA THR A 4 -44.23 -34.30 -9.01
C THR A 4 -43.72 -32.88 -8.72
N PRO A 5 -43.56 -32.48 -7.44
CA PRO A 5 -43.26 -31.11 -7.07
C PRO A 5 -41.83 -30.70 -7.46
N SER A 6 -41.74 -29.48 -8.01
CA SER A 6 -40.52 -28.79 -8.43
C SER A 6 -39.44 -28.81 -7.33
N ARG A 7 -38.29 -29.41 -7.67
CA ARG A 7 -37.09 -29.43 -6.83
C ARG A 7 -36.51 -27.99 -6.82
N ASN A 8 -36.77 -27.25 -5.75
CA ASN A 8 -36.12 -25.99 -5.40
C ASN A 8 -34.58 -26.12 -5.58
N THR A 9 -34.03 -25.43 -6.58
CA THR A 9 -32.59 -25.28 -6.82
C THR A 9 -32.06 -23.96 -6.24
N ASN A 10 -32.13 -23.77 -4.93
CA ASN A 10 -31.35 -22.72 -4.25
C ASN A 10 -30.13 -23.34 -3.58
N SER A 11 -29.20 -23.89 -4.37
CA SER A 11 -27.83 -24.12 -3.92
C SER A 11 -27.05 -22.82 -4.09
N ASN A 12 -27.25 -21.87 -3.18
CA ASN A 12 -26.36 -20.73 -3.04
C ASN A 12 -25.02 -21.31 -2.52
N PRO A 13 -23.93 -21.30 -3.30
CA PRO A 13 -22.68 -21.90 -2.84
C PRO A 13 -22.19 -21.11 -1.61
N PRO A 14 -21.62 -21.78 -0.59
CA PRO A 14 -20.99 -21.06 0.51
C PRO A 14 -19.89 -20.18 -0.09
N LEU A 15 -20.07 -18.86 0.01
CA LEU A 15 -19.04 -17.92 -0.38
C LEU A 15 -17.83 -18.23 0.50
N PHE A 16 -16.85 -18.92 -0.08
CA PHE A 16 -15.54 -19.10 0.53
C PHE A 16 -14.98 -17.69 0.68
N ILE A 17 -15.15 -17.09 1.86
CA ILE A 17 -14.49 -15.84 2.22
C ILE A 17 -13.05 -16.27 2.44
N PRO A 18 -12.11 -16.05 1.49
CA PRO A 18 -10.73 -16.32 1.79
C PRO A 18 -10.41 -15.45 3.00
N ALA A 19 -9.96 -16.08 4.09
CA ALA A 19 -9.35 -15.36 5.20
C ALA A 19 -8.39 -14.38 4.55
N VAL A 20 -8.58 -13.08 4.79
CA VAL A 20 -7.84 -12.00 4.12
C VAL A 20 -6.40 -12.11 4.59
N ALA A 21 -5.64 -13.01 3.95
CA ALA A 21 -4.22 -13.12 4.14
C ALA A 21 -3.69 -11.74 3.78
N ASN A 22 -3.13 -11.05 4.76
CA ASN A 22 -2.54 -9.74 4.60
C ASN A 22 -1.30 -9.90 3.72
N ARG A 23 -1.50 -10.08 2.41
CA ARG A 23 -0.46 -10.30 1.42
C ARG A 23 0.35 -9.02 1.34
N LEU A 24 1.47 -9.01 2.05
CA LEU A 24 2.43 -7.93 1.99
C LEU A 24 3.08 -7.96 0.61
N ARG A 25 3.00 -6.84 -0.10
CA ARG A 25 3.72 -6.59 -1.34
C ARG A 25 4.96 -5.78 -1.01
N GLU A 26 6.04 -6.07 -1.72
CA GLU A 26 7.22 -5.23 -1.67
C GLU A 26 6.95 -3.96 -2.47
N TYR A 27 7.18 -2.82 -1.84
CA TYR A 27 7.16 -1.51 -2.47
C TYR A 27 8.52 -0.85 -2.35
N GLN A 28 9.02 -0.33 -3.45
CA GLN A 28 10.21 0.48 -3.49
C GLN A 28 9.82 1.95 -3.56
N VAL A 29 9.94 2.64 -2.43
CA VAL A 29 9.60 4.06 -2.33
C VAL A 29 10.88 4.88 -2.43
N ILE A 30 10.90 5.82 -3.37
CA ILE A 30 11.98 6.77 -3.57
C ILE A 30 11.41 8.17 -3.33
N GLY A 31 12.08 8.95 -2.51
CA GLY A 31 11.71 10.33 -2.23
C GLY A 31 12.92 11.19 -1.94
N ARG A 32 12.70 12.49 -1.91
CA ARG A 32 13.73 13.50 -1.66
C ARG A 32 13.17 14.63 -0.81
N ARG A 33 14.07 15.41 -0.20
CA ARG A 33 13.69 16.71 0.36
C ARG A 33 13.37 17.68 -0.77
N LEU A 34 12.54 18.67 -0.48
CA LEU A 34 12.35 19.78 -1.40
C LEU A 34 13.68 20.55 -1.55
N PRO A 35 14.04 20.98 -2.77
CA PRO A 35 15.19 21.83 -2.97
C PRO A 35 14.98 23.14 -2.21
N THR A 36 16.02 23.63 -1.56
CA THR A 36 16.03 24.92 -0.84
C THR A 36 17.22 25.72 -1.35
N GLU A 37 17.20 27.05 -1.28
CA GLU A 37 18.30 27.92 -1.75
C GLU A 37 19.68 27.53 -1.21
N THR A 38 19.72 26.98 0.00
CA THR A 38 20.96 26.50 0.65
C THR A 38 21.41 25.11 0.20
N VAL A 39 20.51 24.27 -0.34
CA VAL A 39 20.83 22.92 -0.81
C VAL A 39 20.05 22.64 -2.10
N PRO A 40 20.60 23.04 -3.27
CA PRO A 40 19.92 22.89 -4.55
C PRO A 40 19.80 21.43 -4.99
N GLU A 41 20.72 20.55 -4.56
CA GLU A 41 20.69 19.11 -4.86
C GLU A 41 20.41 18.27 -3.60
N PRO A 42 19.13 18.04 -3.27
CA PRO A 42 18.76 17.22 -2.13
C PRO A 42 19.03 15.73 -2.39
N LYS A 43 19.58 15.05 -1.38
CA LYS A 43 19.83 13.60 -1.42
C LYS A 43 18.55 12.80 -1.64
N LEU A 44 18.60 11.83 -2.55
CA LEU A 44 17.54 10.84 -2.75
C LEU A 44 17.60 9.74 -1.68
N PHE A 45 16.44 9.40 -1.14
CA PHE A 45 16.25 8.32 -0.18
C PHE A 45 15.39 7.23 -0.81
N ARG A 46 15.95 6.03 -0.95
CA ARG A 46 15.28 4.81 -1.41
C ARG A 46 15.08 3.86 -0.24
N MET A 47 13.85 3.36 -0.07
CA MET A 47 13.52 2.35 0.94
C MET A 47 12.68 1.23 0.33
N ARG A 48 12.91 0.01 0.79
CA ARG A 48 12.07 -1.17 0.50
C ARG A 48 11.10 -1.35 1.67
N ILE A 49 9.79 -1.35 1.38
CA ILE A 49 8.72 -1.38 2.38
C ILE A 49 7.75 -2.49 2.02
N PHE A 50 7.48 -3.38 2.96
CA PHE A 50 6.47 -4.41 2.83
C PHE A 50 5.13 -3.91 3.38
N ALA A 51 4.13 -3.78 2.52
CA ALA A 51 2.82 -3.23 2.86
C ALA A 51 1.69 -3.91 2.07
N PRO A 52 0.44 -3.88 2.56
CA PRO A 52 -0.69 -4.46 1.84
C PRO A 52 -1.14 -3.61 0.64
N ASN A 53 -0.89 -2.30 0.65
CA ASN A 53 -1.23 -1.35 -0.41
C ASN A 53 -0.24 -0.18 -0.45
N ASP A 54 -0.35 0.64 -1.50
CA ASP A 54 0.53 1.79 -1.76
C ASP A 54 0.35 2.90 -0.72
N VAL A 55 -0.87 3.12 -0.22
CA VAL A 55 -1.17 4.14 0.78
C VAL A 55 -0.44 3.85 2.10
N VAL A 56 -0.48 2.59 2.56
CA VAL A 56 0.26 2.14 3.74
C VAL A 56 1.76 2.21 3.49
N ALA A 57 2.23 1.87 2.28
CA ALA A 57 3.65 2.00 1.93
C ALA A 57 4.14 3.45 2.03
N LYS A 58 3.39 4.43 1.48
CA LYS A 58 3.69 5.87 1.58
C LYS A 58 3.72 6.33 3.04
N SER A 59 2.77 5.89 3.85
CA SER A 59 2.71 6.23 5.28
C SER A 59 3.93 5.70 6.05
N ARG A 60 4.26 4.43 5.85
CA ARG A 60 5.45 3.79 6.43
C ARG A 60 6.74 4.50 6.02
N TYR A 61 6.85 4.90 4.75
CA TYR A 61 8.01 5.64 4.25
C TYR A 61 8.24 6.93 5.03
N TRP A 62 7.20 7.75 5.19
CA TRP A 62 7.31 9.01 5.94
C TRP A 62 7.60 8.78 7.42
N TYR A 63 7.01 7.75 8.02
CA TYR A 63 7.30 7.38 9.41
C TYR A 63 8.79 7.06 9.61
N PHE A 64 9.39 6.26 8.73
CA PHE A 64 10.81 5.93 8.83
C PHE A 64 11.73 7.10 8.48
N LEU A 65 11.41 7.88 7.43
CA LEU A 65 12.16 9.08 7.07
C LEU A 65 12.19 10.12 8.20
N GLN A 66 11.08 10.30 8.91
CA GLN A 66 11.02 11.22 10.04
C GLN A 66 11.94 10.76 11.18
N LYS A 67 12.01 9.46 11.44
CA LYS A 67 12.88 8.90 12.50
C LYS A 67 14.36 8.89 12.12
N LEU A 68 14.69 8.53 10.88
CA LEU A 68 16.09 8.34 10.45
C LEU A 68 16.74 9.65 9.98
N HIS A 69 16.00 10.45 9.22
CA HIS A 69 16.55 11.62 8.52
C HIS A 69 15.85 12.93 8.90
N LYS A 70 14.96 12.92 9.90
CA LYS A 70 14.20 14.09 10.37
C LYS A 70 13.48 14.82 9.24
N VAL A 71 13.07 14.09 8.19
CA VAL A 71 12.33 14.64 7.04
C VAL A 71 10.84 14.47 7.29
N LYS A 72 10.08 15.53 7.06
CA LYS A 72 8.63 15.51 7.19
C LYS A 72 8.01 15.41 5.80
N LYS A 73 6.80 14.86 5.72
CA LYS A 73 5.99 14.83 4.50
C LYS A 73 5.80 16.23 3.88
N ALA A 74 5.71 17.27 4.72
CA ALA A 74 5.55 18.65 4.25
C ALA A 74 6.81 19.24 3.61
N SER A 75 8.00 18.72 3.95
CA SER A 75 9.29 19.24 3.47
C SER A 75 9.98 18.30 2.46
N GLY A 76 9.24 17.34 1.92
CA GLY A 76 9.75 16.40 0.93
C GLY A 76 8.66 15.88 0.01
N GLU A 77 9.09 15.21 -1.04
CA GLU A 77 8.21 14.62 -2.04
C GLU A 77 8.62 13.17 -2.34
N ILE A 78 7.64 12.35 -2.70
CA ILE A 78 7.88 10.99 -3.19
C ILE A 78 8.02 11.11 -4.71
N VAL A 79 9.19 10.73 -5.22
CA VAL A 79 9.53 10.78 -6.64
C VAL A 79 8.98 9.57 -7.38
N ALA A 80 9.06 8.39 -6.75
CA ALA A 80 8.56 7.15 -7.33
C ALA A 80 8.10 6.15 -6.26
N LEU A 81 7.09 5.37 -6.61
CA LEU A 81 6.65 4.19 -5.86
C LEU A 81 6.50 3.06 -6.89
N ASN A 82 7.34 2.02 -6.76
CA ASN A 82 7.30 0.82 -7.58
C ASN A 82 6.89 -0.38 -6.73
#